data_AF-A0A2E1IW88-F1
#
_entry.id   AF-A0A2E1IW88-F1
#
_cell.length_a   1.000
_cell.length_b   1.000
_cell.length_c   1.000
_cell.angle_alpha   90.00
_cell.angle_beta   90.00
_cell.angle_gamma   90.00
#
_symmetry.space_group_name_H-M   'P 1'
#
loop_
_entity.id
_entity.type
_entity.pdbx_description
1 polymer ?
#
loop_
_entity_poly.entity_id
_entity_poly.type
_entity_poly.pdbx_seq_one_letter_code
_entity_poly.pdbx_strand_id
1 'polypeptide(L)' 'MNILGIGPFELLIIFLVAFLFLGPDKLSKFSKDFANYVRGFNKQKQELNDLINIELDNNDSDDKDEHKR' A
#
# COMPACT_ATOMS: atom_id res chain seq x y z
N MET A 1 -11.75 23.32 2.62
CA MET A 1 -11.15 23.31 1.27
C MET A 1 -11.80 22.19 0.49
N ASN A 2 -12.55 22.50 -0.56
CA ASN A 2 -13.18 21.48 -1.41
C ASN A 2 -12.12 20.92 -2.35
N ILE A 3 -11.86 19.62 -2.28
CA ILE A 3 -11.03 18.90 -3.24
C ILE A 3 -11.70 19.10 -4.61
N LEU A 4 -11.05 19.84 -5.50
CA LEU A 4 -11.54 20.13 -6.87
C LEU A 4 -12.83 20.96 -6.99
N GLY A 5 -13.26 21.63 -5.91
CA GLY A 5 -14.55 22.35 -5.91
C GLY A 5 -15.78 21.43 -5.85
N ILE A 6 -15.58 20.12 -5.68
CA ILE A 6 -16.60 19.08 -5.63
C ILE A 6 -16.84 18.71 -4.17
N GLY A 7 -18.08 18.82 -3.71
CA GLY A 7 -18.51 18.35 -2.40
C GLY A 7 -18.78 16.84 -2.36
N PRO A 8 -18.94 16.27 -1.16
CA PRO A 8 -19.17 14.82 -0.99
C PRO A 8 -20.44 14.34 -1.72
N PHE A 9 -21.47 15.19 -1.85
CA PHE A 9 -22.70 14.85 -2.56
C PHE A 9 -22.49 14.77 -4.08
N GLU A 10 -21.78 15.73 -4.68
CA GLU A 10 -21.46 15.69 -6.11
C GLU A 10 -20.56 14.50 -6.45
N LEU A 11 -19.61 14.15 -5.57
CA LEU A 11 -18.76 12.97 -5.73
C LEU A 11 -19.59 11.68 -5.73
N LEU A 12 -20.63 11.58 -4.89
CA LEU A 12 -21.54 10.44 -4.86
C LEU A 12 -22.31 10.32 -6.19
N ILE A 13 -22.79 11.43 -6.76
CA ILE A 13 -23.47 11.43 -8.06
C ILE A 13 -22.51 10.98 -9.18
N ILE A 14 -21.29 11.51 -9.21
CA ILE A 14 -20.27 11.10 -10.19
C ILE A 14 -19.98 9.61 -10.06
N PHE A 15 -19.82 9.12 -8.82
CA PHE A 15 -19.61 7.71 -8.55
C PHE A 15 -20.80 6.86 -9.01
N LEU A 16 -22.03 7.30 -8.79
CA LEU A 16 -23.24 6.60 -9.24
C LEU A 16 -23.31 6.51 -10.77
N VAL A 17 -23.01 7.61 -11.48
CA VAL A 17 -22.95 7.62 -12.95
C VAL A 17 -21.84 6.70 -13.45
N ALA A 18 -20.64 6.78 -12.88
CA ALA A 18 -19.53 5.89 -13.22
C ALA A 18 -19.89 4.42 -12.96
N PHE A 19 -20.60 4.14 -11.87
CA PHE A 19 -21.06 2.80 -11.52
C PHE A 19 -22.12 2.28 -12.48
N LEU A 20 -23.01 3.14 -12.99
CA LEU A 20 -23.99 2.76 -14.01
C LEU A 20 -23.31 2.44 -15.35
N PHE A 21 -22.27 3.19 -15.71
CA PHE A 21 -21.49 2.98 -16.94
C PHE A 21 -20.57 1.76 -16.88
N LEU A 22 -19.79 1.59 -15.81
CA LEU A 22 -18.89 0.45 -15.65
C LEU A 22 -19.63 -0.82 -15.23
N GLY A 23 -20.68 -0.66 -14.41
CA GLY A 23 -21.42 -1.75 -13.78
C GLY A 23 -20.74 -2.31 -12.51
N PRO A 24 -21.53 -2.94 -11.61
CA PRO A 24 -21.03 -3.59 -10.39
C PRO A 24 -19.99 -4.69 -10.67
N ASP A 25 -20.17 -5.43 -11.76
CA ASP A 25 -19.34 -6.59 -12.08
C ASP A 25 -17.90 -6.19 -12.38
N LYS A 26 -17.71 -5.11 -13.16
CA LYS A 26 -16.38 -4.59 -13.46
C LYS A 26 -15.70 -4.02 -12.22
N LEU A 27 -16.45 -3.31 -11.37
CA LEU A 27 -15.89 -2.77 -10.12
C LEU A 27 -15.48 -3.90 -9.15
N SER A 28 -16.29 -4.96 -9.04
CA SER A 28 -15.96 -6.14 -8.21
C SER A 28 -14.71 -6.86 -8.72
N LYS A 29 -14.59 -7.04 -10.04
CA LYS A 29 -13.40 -7.64 -10.64
C LYS A 29 -12.16 -6.77 -10.42
N PHE A 30 -12.26 -5.47 -10.71
CA PHE A 30 -11.16 -4.52 -10.52
C PHE A 30 -10.70 -4.45 -9.05
N SER A 31 -11.63 -4.42 -8.10
CA SER A 31 -11.29 -4.39 -6.67
C SER A 31 -10.60 -5.67 -6.20
N LYS A 32 -10.98 -6.84 -6.71
CA LYS A 32 -10.27 -8.11 -6.44
C LYS A 32 -8.84 -8.08 -6.99
N ASP A 33 -8.67 -7.64 -8.24
CA ASP A 33 -7.36 -7.54 -8.88
C ASP A 33 -6.46 -6.54 -8.14
N PHE A 34 -7.01 -5.37 -7.79
CA PHE A 34 -6.32 -4.35 -7.00
C PHE A 34 -5.96 -4.86 -5.60
N ALA A 35 -6.85 -5.57 -4.91
CA ALA A 35 -6.58 -6.15 -3.60
C ALA A 35 -5.45 -7.20 -3.66
N ASN A 36 -5.43 -8.02 -4.71
CA ASN A 36 -4.34 -8.98 -4.93
C ASN A 36 -3.01 -8.28 -5.20
N TYR A 37 -3.03 -7.19 -5.98
CA TYR A 37 -1.84 -6.36 -6.20
C TYR A 37 -1.32 -5.72 -4.91
N VAL A 38 -2.20 -5.12 -4.10
CA VAL A 38 -1.84 -4.53 -2.80
C VAL A 38 -1.29 -5.59 -1.85
N ARG A 39 -1.86 -6.80 -1.81
CA ARG A 39 -1.33 -7.91 -1.02
C ARG A 39 0.07 -8.32 -1.46
N GLY A 40 0.30 -8.41 -2.77
CA GLY A 40 1.63 -8.72 -3.33
C GLY A 40 2.66 -7.63 -3.02
N PHE A 41 2.26 -6.37 -3.06
CA PHE A 41 3.11 -5.24 -2.69
C PHE A 41 3.46 -5.23 -1.20
N ASN A 42 2.49 -5.54 -0.32
CA ASN A 42 2.74 -5.64 1.12
C ASN A 42 3.69 -6.79 1.47
N LYS A 43 3.60 -7.95 0.78
CA LYS A 43 4.54 -9.06 0.97
C LYS A 43 5.96 -8.67 0.58
N GLN A 44 6.15 -8.09 -0.60
CA GLN A 44 7.46 -7.60 -1.03
C GLN A 44 8.01 -6.55 -0.07
N LYS A 45 7.17 -5.62 0.41
CA LYS A 45 7.59 -4.69 1.46
C LYS A 45 8.05 -5.40 2.73
N GLN A 46 7.35 -6.43 3.19
CA GLN A 46 7.76 -7.20 4.38
C GLN A 46 9.10 -7.88 4.15
N GLU A 47 9.28 -8.58 3.03
CA GLU A 47 10.55 -9.22 2.67
C GLU A 47 11.70 -8.20 2.62
N LEU A 48 11.48 -7.02 2.01
CA LEU A 48 12.49 -5.96 2.00
C LEU A 48 12.81 -5.41 3.39
N ASN A 49 11.81 -5.23 4.25
CA ASN A 49 12.06 -4.80 5.63
C ASN A 49 12.80 -5.86 6.43
N ASP A 50 12.49 -7.14 6.24
CA ASP A 50 13.17 -8.24 6.92
C ASP A 50 14.64 -8.32 6.49
N LEU A 51 14.94 -8.18 5.20
CA LEU A 51 16.33 -8.10 4.71
C LEU A 51 17.08 -6.89 5.30
N ILE A 52 16.46 -5.71 5.30
CA ILE A 52 17.07 -4.49 5.87
C ILE A 52 17.33 -4.66 7.37
N ASN A 53 16.39 -5.24 8.11
CA ASN A 53 16.56 -5.46 9.55
C ASN A 53 17.67 -6.48 9.84
N ILE A 54 17.79 -7.54 9.03
CA ILE A 54 18.91 -8.49 9.14
C ILE A 54 20.24 -7.78 8.88
N GLU A 55 20.34 -6.94 7.85
CA GLU A 55 21.57 -6.20 7.55
C GLU A 55 21.95 -5.19 8.66
N LEU A 56 20.95 -4.55 9.28
CA LEU A 56 21.16 -3.65 10.41
C LEU A 56 21.59 -4.38 11.70
N ASP A 57 20.96 -5.51 12.02
CA ASP A 57 21.28 -6.32 13.21
C ASP A 57 22.71 -6.91 13.13
N ASN A 58 23.18 -7.25 11.92
CA ASN A 58 24.54 -7.70 11.70
C ASN A 58 25.59 -6.56 11.82
N ASN A 59 25.24 -5.30 11.53
CA ASN A 59 26.17 -4.17 11.67
C ASN A 59 26.35 -3.72 13.13
N ASP A 60 25.34 -3.87 13.99
CA ASP A 60 25.44 -3.51 15.43
C ASP A 60 26.29 -4.50 16.26
N SER A 61 26.66 -5.65 15.66
CA SER A 61 27.43 -6.71 16.32
C SER A 61 28.95 -6.55 16.16
N ASP A 62 29.43 -5.73 15.22
CA ASP A 62 30.87 -5.53 14.98
C ASP A 62 31.49 -4.38 15.82
N ASP A 63 30.69 -3.56 16.53
CA ASP A 63 31.19 -2.41 17.31
C ASP A 63 31.40 -2.68 18.82
N LYS A 64 31.12 -3.90 19.29
CA LYS A 64 31.22 -4.24 20.74
C LYS A 64 32.45 -5.05 21.15
N ASP A 65 33.27 -5.48 20.20
CA ASP A 65 34.42 -6.35 20.49
C ASP A 65 35.80 -5.64 20.50
N GLU A 66 35.89 -4.35 20.12
CA GLU A 66 37.17 -3.61 20.16
C GLU A 66 37.45 -2.88 21.49
N HIS A 67 36.47 -2.68 22.38
CA HIS A 67 36.71 -1.92 23.61
C HIS A 67 37.15 -2.75 24.83
N LYS A 68 37.40 -4.06 24.65
CA LYS A 68 37.82 -4.99 25.71
C LYS A 68 39.09 -5.77 25.37
N ARG A 69 40.13 -5.08 24.88
CA ARG A 69 41.51 -5.59 24.85
C ARG A 69 42.47 -4.61 25.52
#